data_AF-A0A8J4QVI0-F1
#
_entry.id   AF-A0A8J4QVI0-F1
#
_cell.length_a   1.000
_cell.length_b   1.000
_cell.length_c   1.000
_cell.angle_alpha   90.00
_cell.angle_beta   90.00
_cell.angle_gamma   90.00
#
_symmetry.space_group_name_H-M   'P 1'
#
loop_
_entity.id
_entity.type
_entity.pdbx_description
1 polymer ?
#
loop_
_entity_poly.entity_id
_entity_poly.type
_entity_poly.pdbx_seq_one_letter_code
_entity_poly.pdbx_strand_id
1 'polypeptide(L)'
;MESFNNLRQQISLEHRETVQRRYFPVAGKNPDYKTVDLISTDRRTGLNRFLTSWKSKDDPGIGNYSYQMVPTGYPQACLYMGRTLLWRAGSWTGLRWSGVPEMKSKLFNVSFVNNQDETTIMYSIFSNLADPKVFPKSMVDESGIVRRSLWQETRWVEYWSSSLALCDKYLSCGPNSYCDPYNEVNFECKCFPGFEPKSSRDCVREKQGVSMCNNGEGFVKLANMKLPDTSIAHVDMSLSMIECEQKCLRNCSCMAYASANESEGGIGCLTWQGDLVDARTYPDLGQDFYIRVDAIVLAQYAKKNGLTQKKRMLAILGVSVAIMFLLVVPVVYCFVTKKKKGKEI
;
A
#
# COMPACT_ATOMS: atom_id res chain seq x y z
N MET A 1 -12.82 -47.23 -12.81
CA MET A 1 -12.19 -45.91 -13.07
C MET A 1 -13.22 -44.84 -13.46
N GLU A 2 -14.29 -45.15 -14.21
CA GLU A 2 -15.37 -44.19 -14.54
C GLU A 2 -16.18 -43.71 -13.31
N SER A 3 -16.45 -44.58 -12.34
CA SER A 3 -17.16 -44.22 -11.09
C SER A 3 -16.41 -43.19 -10.23
N PHE A 4 -15.07 -43.23 -10.21
CA PHE A 4 -14.26 -42.28 -9.44
C PHE A 4 -14.17 -40.91 -10.14
N ASN A 5 -14.16 -40.88 -11.47
CA ASN A 5 -14.21 -39.63 -12.24
C ASN A 5 -15.59 -38.96 -12.18
N ASN A 6 -16.68 -39.74 -12.12
CA ASN A 6 -18.03 -39.21 -11.90
C ASN A 6 -18.21 -38.67 -10.47
N LEU A 7 -17.72 -39.38 -9.45
CA LEU A 7 -17.73 -38.88 -8.07
C LEU A 7 -16.85 -37.61 -7.93
N ARG A 8 -15.73 -37.54 -8.65
CA ARG A 8 -14.87 -36.35 -8.72
C ARG A 8 -15.54 -35.19 -9.45
N GLN A 9 -16.31 -35.44 -10.50
CA GLN A 9 -17.10 -34.40 -11.17
C GLN A 9 -18.28 -33.93 -10.30
N GLN A 10 -18.97 -34.84 -9.60
CA GLN A 10 -20.04 -34.49 -8.66
C GLN A 10 -19.52 -33.72 -7.45
N ILE A 11 -18.41 -34.14 -6.83
CA ILE A 11 -17.78 -33.39 -5.73
C ILE A 11 -17.23 -32.07 -6.26
N SER A 12 -16.59 -32.03 -7.44
CA SER A 12 -16.17 -30.77 -8.07
C SER A 12 -17.33 -29.81 -8.31
N LEU A 13 -18.48 -30.31 -8.76
CA LEU A 13 -19.67 -29.51 -9.07
C LEU A 13 -20.45 -29.10 -7.82
N GLU A 14 -20.74 -30.03 -6.89
CA GLU A 14 -21.43 -29.73 -5.63
C GLU A 14 -20.58 -28.89 -4.68
N HIS A 15 -19.26 -29.13 -4.62
CA HIS A 15 -18.36 -28.30 -3.81
C HIS A 15 -18.06 -26.96 -4.50
N ARG A 16 -17.99 -26.89 -5.84
CA ARG A 16 -18.00 -25.59 -6.57
C ARG A 16 -19.29 -24.83 -6.30
N GLU A 17 -20.45 -25.46 -6.40
CA GLU A 17 -21.73 -24.79 -6.14
C GLU A 17 -21.90 -24.40 -4.67
N THR A 18 -21.47 -25.24 -3.72
CA THR A 18 -21.63 -24.95 -2.28
C THR A 18 -20.61 -23.93 -1.76
N VAL A 19 -19.39 -23.92 -2.32
CA VAL A 19 -18.34 -22.92 -2.03
C VAL A 19 -18.46 -21.68 -2.93
N GLN A 20 -19.35 -21.64 -3.93
CA GLN A 20 -19.60 -20.41 -4.73
C GLN A 20 -20.95 -19.76 -4.41
N ARG A 21 -22.00 -20.52 -4.07
CA ARG A 21 -23.36 -19.98 -3.82
C ARG A 21 -23.48 -19.07 -2.59
N ARG A 22 -22.51 -19.04 -1.67
CA ARG A 22 -22.51 -18.13 -0.51
C ARG A 22 -21.40 -17.08 -0.50
N TYR A 23 -20.48 -17.12 -1.47
CA TYR A 23 -19.33 -16.22 -1.55
C TYR A 23 -19.59 -15.00 -2.45
N PHE A 24 -20.71 -15.02 -3.18
CA PHE A 24 -21.27 -13.89 -3.90
C PHE A 24 -22.80 -13.91 -3.73
N PRO A 25 -23.36 -13.33 -2.65
CA PRO A 25 -24.72 -12.88 -2.77
C PRO A 25 -24.71 -11.71 -3.77
N VAL A 26 -25.63 -11.78 -4.74
CA VAL A 26 -25.98 -10.77 -5.75
C VAL A 26 -25.22 -10.84 -7.10
N ALA A 27 -26.02 -11.23 -8.12
CA ALA A 27 -25.79 -11.12 -9.57
C ALA A 27 -25.00 -12.24 -10.29
N GLY A 28 -25.42 -13.50 -10.12
CA GLY A 28 -25.89 -14.34 -11.24
C GLY A 28 -24.89 -14.90 -12.27
N LYS A 29 -23.63 -14.48 -12.36
CA LYS A 29 -22.60 -15.16 -13.18
C LYS A 29 -21.21 -15.01 -12.56
N ASN A 30 -20.59 -16.15 -12.26
CA ASN A 30 -19.22 -16.24 -11.77
C ASN A 30 -18.24 -16.09 -12.96
N PRO A 31 -17.17 -15.26 -12.87
CA PRO A 31 -16.20 -15.14 -13.96
C PRO A 31 -15.26 -16.34 -13.94
N ASP A 32 -15.61 -17.46 -14.57
CA ASP A 32 -14.73 -18.64 -14.72
C ASP A 32 -14.25 -19.30 -13.39
N TYR A 33 -13.77 -20.54 -13.44
CA TYR A 33 -13.26 -21.27 -12.27
C TYR A 33 -11.92 -20.73 -11.73
N LYS A 34 -11.32 -19.75 -12.42
CA LYS A 34 -10.02 -19.16 -12.09
C LYS A 34 -10.13 -17.89 -11.23
N THR A 35 -11.33 -17.29 -11.15
CA THR A 35 -11.54 -16.08 -10.36
C THR A 35 -11.61 -16.41 -8.88
N VAL A 36 -10.80 -15.69 -8.11
CA VAL A 36 -10.55 -15.85 -6.68
C VAL A 36 -11.40 -14.89 -5.86
N ASP A 37 -11.57 -13.67 -6.37
CA ASP A 37 -12.26 -12.56 -5.72
C ASP A 37 -12.65 -11.54 -6.79
N LEU A 38 -13.84 -10.95 -6.65
CA LEU A 38 -14.35 -9.89 -7.49
C LEU A 38 -15.10 -8.89 -6.61
N ILE A 39 -14.53 -7.70 -6.46
CA ILE A 39 -15.19 -6.61 -5.75
C ILE A 39 -15.44 -5.53 -6.77
N SER A 40 -16.70 -5.13 -6.93
CA SER A 40 -17.07 -4.14 -7.94
C SER A 40 -18.21 -3.24 -7.52
N THR A 41 -18.17 -2.02 -8.04
CA THR A 41 -19.25 -1.06 -7.98
C THR A 41 -19.59 -0.65 -9.41
N ASP A 42 -20.77 -1.05 -9.87
CA ASP A 42 -21.33 -0.63 -11.14
C ASP A 42 -22.07 0.70 -10.94
N ARG A 43 -21.56 1.75 -11.57
CA ARG A 43 -22.06 3.13 -11.47
C ARG A 43 -23.33 3.34 -12.29
N ARG A 44 -23.56 2.52 -13.33
CA ARG A 44 -24.76 2.57 -14.18
C ARG A 44 -25.97 1.96 -13.49
N THR A 45 -25.78 0.82 -12.84
CA THR A 45 -26.88 0.05 -12.22
C THR A 45 -26.99 0.26 -10.71
N GLY A 46 -25.95 0.81 -10.07
CA GLY A 46 -25.85 0.91 -8.62
C GLY A 46 -25.54 -0.43 -7.93
N LEU A 47 -25.24 -1.48 -8.71
CA LEU A 47 -24.93 -2.80 -8.17
C LEU A 47 -23.54 -2.80 -7.53
N ASN A 48 -23.50 -3.12 -6.23
CA ASN A 48 -22.27 -3.35 -5.48
C ASN A 48 -22.05 -4.84 -5.21
N ARG A 49 -20.91 -5.37 -5.66
CA ARG A 49 -20.40 -6.70 -5.34
C ARG A 49 -19.31 -6.57 -4.30
N PHE A 50 -19.51 -7.23 -3.16
CA PHE A 50 -18.62 -7.18 -2.01
C PHE A 50 -18.70 -8.47 -1.21
N LEU A 51 -17.72 -8.70 -0.33
CA LEU A 51 -17.69 -9.88 0.53
C LEU A 51 -18.37 -9.58 1.87
N THR A 52 -19.08 -10.55 2.41
CA THR A 52 -19.62 -10.52 3.78
C THR A 52 -19.12 -11.71 4.58
N SER A 53 -18.81 -11.48 5.85
CA SER A 53 -18.47 -12.56 6.79
C SER A 53 -19.63 -13.52 7.03
N TRP A 54 -19.32 -14.71 7.51
CA TRP A 54 -20.30 -15.57 8.15
C TRP A 54 -20.65 -15.03 9.54
N LYS A 55 -21.84 -15.35 10.03
CA LYS A 55 -22.28 -14.95 11.36
C LYS A 55 -21.48 -15.64 12.45
N SER A 56 -21.09 -16.90 12.23
CA SER A 56 -20.11 -17.62 13.04
C SER A 56 -19.46 -18.73 12.21
N LYS A 57 -18.48 -19.42 12.80
CA LYS A 57 -17.82 -20.57 12.16
C LYS A 57 -18.79 -21.67 11.70
N ASP A 58 -19.89 -21.85 12.43
CA ASP A 58 -20.89 -22.89 12.18
C ASP A 58 -22.21 -22.33 11.61
N ASP A 59 -22.39 -21.00 11.58
CA ASP A 59 -23.57 -20.31 11.04
C ASP A 59 -23.19 -19.50 9.78
N PRO A 60 -23.52 -20.03 8.58
CA PRO A 60 -23.20 -19.40 7.31
C PRO A 60 -24.16 -18.25 6.93
N GLY A 61 -25.02 -17.82 7.85
CA GLY A 61 -25.80 -16.59 7.70
C GLY A 61 -24.92 -15.35 7.54
N ILE A 62 -25.51 -14.25 7.10
CA ILE A 62 -24.79 -12.99 6.89
C ILE A 62 -24.29 -12.45 8.24
N GLY A 63 -22.97 -12.32 8.37
CA GLY A 63 -22.31 -11.75 9.53
C GLY A 63 -22.21 -10.22 9.49
N ASN A 64 -21.51 -9.66 10.47
CA ASN A 64 -21.45 -8.21 10.69
C ASN A 64 -20.35 -7.50 9.88
N TYR A 65 -19.42 -8.25 9.29
CA TYR A 65 -18.30 -7.68 8.55
C TYR A 65 -18.54 -7.69 7.06
N SER A 66 -18.14 -6.61 6.39
CA SER A 66 -18.18 -6.50 4.93
C SER A 66 -16.88 -5.90 4.39
N TYR A 67 -16.39 -6.45 3.28
CA TYR A 67 -15.21 -5.96 2.57
C TYR A 67 -15.61 -5.53 1.16
N GLN A 68 -15.52 -4.22 0.89
CA GLN A 68 -16.16 -3.59 -0.26
C GLN A 68 -15.31 -2.48 -0.88
N MET A 69 -15.62 -2.14 -2.14
CA MET A 69 -15.05 -1.00 -2.84
C MET A 69 -15.75 0.29 -2.42
N VAL A 70 -14.97 1.33 -2.14
CA VAL A 70 -15.43 2.70 -1.87
C VAL A 70 -14.95 3.56 -3.03
N PRO A 71 -15.84 3.96 -3.97
CA PRO A 71 -15.44 4.67 -5.19
C PRO A 71 -15.26 6.19 -5.00
N THR A 72 -15.62 6.75 -3.84
CA THR A 72 -15.56 8.18 -3.55
C THR A 72 -14.13 8.71 -3.51
N GLY A 73 -13.91 9.89 -4.09
CA GLY A 73 -12.58 10.48 -4.24
C GLY A 73 -11.74 9.65 -5.22
N TYR A 74 -10.73 8.95 -4.72
CA TYR A 74 -10.03 7.90 -5.48
C TYR A 74 -10.33 6.52 -4.87
N PRO A 75 -10.66 5.49 -5.69
CA PRO A 75 -11.18 4.23 -5.17
C PRO A 75 -10.31 3.53 -4.14
N GLN A 76 -10.94 3.02 -3.08
CA GLN A 76 -10.30 2.30 -1.99
C GLN A 76 -11.05 1.00 -1.68
N ALA A 77 -10.33 -0.04 -1.26
CA ALA A 77 -10.97 -1.22 -0.67
C ALA A 77 -10.95 -1.11 0.86
N CYS A 78 -12.10 -1.36 1.48
CA CYS A 78 -12.37 -1.08 2.89
C CYS A 78 -13.12 -2.22 3.56
N LEU A 79 -12.74 -2.53 4.80
CA LEU A 79 -13.40 -3.49 5.68
C LEU A 79 -14.22 -2.75 6.73
N TYR A 80 -15.50 -3.09 6.84
CA TYR A 80 -16.44 -2.53 7.79
C TYR A 80 -16.94 -3.58 8.78
N MET A 81 -17.35 -3.13 9.96
CA MET A 81 -18.23 -3.84 10.88
C MET A 81 -19.53 -3.03 11.02
N GLY A 82 -20.60 -3.50 10.41
CA GLY A 82 -21.82 -2.70 10.22
C GLY A 82 -21.51 -1.42 9.45
N ARG A 83 -21.54 -0.27 10.14
CA ARG A 83 -21.21 1.06 9.55
C ARG A 83 -19.83 1.58 9.94
N THR A 84 -19.12 0.87 10.82
CA THR A 84 -17.82 1.30 11.32
C THR A 84 -16.71 0.81 10.40
N LEU A 85 -15.93 1.72 9.83
CA LEU A 85 -14.73 1.40 9.05
C LEU A 85 -13.64 0.89 9.99
N LEU A 86 -13.18 -0.35 9.80
CA LEU A 86 -12.19 -1.00 10.66
C LEU A 86 -10.79 -1.00 10.05
N TRP A 87 -10.71 -1.21 8.74
CA TRP A 87 -9.44 -1.30 8.02
C TRP A 87 -9.60 -0.81 6.60
N ARG A 88 -8.54 -0.19 6.11
CA ARG A 88 -8.45 0.29 4.75
C ARG A 88 -7.28 -0.40 4.08
N ALA A 89 -7.60 -1.28 3.12
CA ALA A 89 -6.61 -1.82 2.20
C ALA A 89 -5.97 -0.70 1.38
N GLY A 90 -6.67 0.42 1.20
CA GLY A 90 -6.14 1.64 0.61
C GLY A 90 -6.54 1.79 -0.84
N SER A 91 -5.95 2.80 -1.46
CA SER A 91 -6.12 3.10 -2.87
C SER A 91 -5.34 2.13 -3.76
N TRP A 92 -5.83 1.92 -4.99
CA TRP A 92 -5.10 1.16 -5.99
C TRP A 92 -3.94 1.99 -6.56
N THR A 93 -2.72 1.51 -6.40
CA THR A 93 -1.51 2.23 -6.82
C THR A 93 -1.06 1.87 -8.24
N GLY A 94 -1.89 1.18 -9.02
CA GLY A 94 -1.51 0.62 -10.32
C GLY A 94 -0.85 -0.76 -10.24
N LEU A 95 -0.19 -1.04 -9.11
CA LEU A 95 0.52 -2.30 -8.88
C LEU A 95 -0.10 -3.12 -7.74
N ARG A 96 -0.66 -2.45 -6.74
CA ARG A 96 -1.12 -3.05 -5.48
C ARG A 96 -2.09 -2.12 -4.74
N TRP A 97 -2.65 -2.61 -3.65
CA TRP A 97 -3.28 -1.77 -2.64
C TRP A 97 -2.22 -1.05 -1.78
N SER A 98 -2.38 0.24 -1.51
CA SER A 98 -1.39 1.02 -0.74
C SER A 98 -1.23 0.55 0.72
N GLY A 99 -2.27 -0.07 1.29
CA GLY A 99 -2.30 -0.72 2.59
C GLY A 99 -1.87 -2.20 2.59
N VAL A 100 -1.50 -2.76 1.43
CA VAL A 100 -1.03 -4.15 1.29
C VAL A 100 0.25 -4.19 0.45
N PRO A 101 1.36 -3.65 0.97
CA PRO A 101 2.59 -3.48 0.19
C PRO A 101 3.19 -4.79 -0.32
N GLU A 102 2.92 -5.92 0.36
CA GLU A 102 3.37 -7.28 0.04
C GLU A 102 2.61 -7.91 -1.13
N MET A 103 1.61 -7.23 -1.70
CA MET A 103 0.81 -7.69 -2.84
C MET A 103 1.64 -7.68 -4.16
N LYS A 104 2.72 -8.46 -4.18
CA LYS A 104 3.54 -8.81 -5.36
C LYS A 104 3.45 -10.31 -5.62
N SER A 105 2.24 -10.88 -5.54
CA SER A 105 2.08 -12.33 -5.62
C SER A 105 2.33 -12.83 -7.04
N LYS A 106 3.25 -13.78 -7.18
CA LYS A 106 3.48 -14.54 -8.43
C LYS A 106 2.36 -15.56 -8.73
N LEU A 107 1.36 -15.69 -7.85
CA LEU A 107 0.30 -16.68 -7.98
C LEU A 107 -1.00 -16.10 -8.56
N PHE A 108 -1.24 -14.81 -8.36
CA PHE A 108 -2.48 -14.15 -8.76
C PHE A 108 -2.22 -13.09 -9.84
N ASN A 109 -3.03 -13.12 -10.89
CA ASN A 109 -3.23 -11.98 -11.76
C ASN A 109 -4.29 -11.06 -11.15
N VAL A 110 -4.04 -9.76 -11.19
CA VAL A 110 -4.91 -8.74 -10.60
C VAL A 110 -5.30 -7.79 -11.72
N SER A 111 -6.60 -7.71 -11.99
CA SER A 111 -7.16 -6.71 -12.89
C SER A 111 -7.84 -5.64 -12.06
N PHE A 112 -7.54 -4.38 -12.36
CA PHE A 112 -8.21 -3.23 -11.76
C PHE A 112 -8.76 -2.33 -12.87
N VAL A 113 -10.05 -2.08 -12.83
CA VAL A 113 -10.77 -1.20 -13.75
C VAL A 113 -11.37 -0.07 -12.93
N ASN A 114 -11.14 1.17 -13.37
CA ASN A 114 -11.79 2.34 -12.80
C ASN A 114 -12.11 3.31 -13.94
N ASN A 115 -13.35 3.30 -14.39
CA ASN A 115 -13.83 4.14 -15.47
C ASN A 115 -15.21 4.75 -15.10
N GLN A 116 -15.90 5.33 -16.08
CA GLN A 116 -17.19 6.00 -15.86
C GLN A 116 -18.32 5.01 -15.53
N ASP A 117 -18.20 3.75 -15.96
CA ASP A 117 -19.22 2.72 -15.79
C ASP A 117 -19.01 1.89 -14.53
N GLU A 118 -17.76 1.56 -14.19
CA GLU A 118 -17.47 0.69 -13.06
C GLU A 118 -16.15 1.00 -12.35
N THR A 119 -16.10 0.55 -11.09
CA THR A 119 -14.86 0.39 -10.34
C THR A 119 -14.79 -1.06 -9.87
N THR A 120 -13.87 -1.82 -10.44
CA THR A 120 -13.78 -3.27 -10.28
C THR A 120 -12.36 -3.69 -9.98
N ILE A 121 -12.16 -4.54 -8.97
CA ILE A 121 -10.96 -5.34 -8.84
C ILE A 121 -11.31 -6.83 -8.99
N MET A 122 -10.49 -7.55 -9.73
CA MET A 122 -10.62 -8.98 -9.91
C MET A 122 -9.28 -9.66 -9.67
N TYR A 123 -9.31 -10.69 -8.83
CA TYR A 123 -8.18 -11.58 -8.59
C TYR A 123 -8.43 -12.90 -9.31
N SER A 124 -7.45 -13.39 -10.05
CA SER A 124 -7.50 -14.71 -10.69
C SER A 124 -6.17 -15.44 -10.54
N ILE A 125 -6.17 -16.77 -10.62
CA ILE A 125 -4.91 -17.54 -10.64
C ILE A 125 -4.29 -17.48 -12.05
N PHE A 126 -2.96 -17.36 -12.15
CA PHE A 126 -2.28 -17.42 -13.44
C PHE A 126 -2.58 -18.73 -14.19
N SER A 127 -2.76 -18.63 -15.51
CA SER A 127 -3.14 -19.75 -16.37
C SER A 127 -2.16 -20.93 -16.32
N ASN A 128 -0.86 -20.68 -16.19
CA ASN A 128 0.18 -21.70 -16.06
C ASN A 128 0.24 -22.34 -14.67
N LEU A 129 -0.42 -21.76 -13.66
CA LEU A 129 -0.53 -22.28 -12.30
C LEU A 129 -1.93 -22.83 -12.00
N ALA A 130 -2.84 -22.76 -12.97
CA ALA A 130 -4.20 -23.25 -12.87
C ALA A 130 -4.26 -24.78 -13.02
N ASP A 131 -3.57 -25.51 -12.15
CA ASP A 131 -3.84 -26.94 -11.96
C ASP A 131 -5.32 -27.09 -11.55
N PRO A 132 -6.13 -27.93 -12.23
CA PRO A 132 -7.52 -28.16 -11.87
C PRO A 132 -7.74 -28.69 -10.43
N LYS A 133 -6.68 -29.01 -9.68
CA LYS A 133 -6.71 -29.39 -8.26
C LYS A 133 -6.49 -28.21 -7.29
N VAL A 134 -6.13 -27.02 -7.78
CA VAL A 134 -5.93 -25.83 -6.96
C VAL A 134 -7.18 -24.96 -7.03
N PHE A 135 -7.85 -24.80 -5.89
CA PHE A 135 -9.04 -23.96 -5.79
C PHE A 135 -8.74 -22.72 -4.96
N PRO A 136 -8.87 -21.50 -5.50
CA PRO A 136 -8.73 -20.29 -4.73
C PRO A 136 -10.00 -19.97 -3.94
N LYS A 137 -9.81 -19.33 -2.79
CA LYS A 137 -10.91 -18.80 -1.98
C LYS A 137 -10.48 -17.49 -1.35
N SER A 138 -11.32 -16.46 -1.50
CA SER A 138 -11.27 -15.24 -0.69
C SER A 138 -12.51 -15.18 0.19
N MET A 139 -12.32 -14.81 1.45
CA MET A 139 -13.43 -14.66 2.39
C MET A 139 -13.11 -13.62 3.45
N VAL A 140 -14.14 -13.08 4.08
CA VAL A 140 -14.03 -12.41 5.37
C VAL A 140 -14.46 -13.42 6.42
N ASP A 141 -13.64 -13.68 7.43
CA ASP A 141 -14.03 -14.57 8.53
C ASP A 141 -14.91 -13.85 9.56
N GLU A 142 -15.47 -14.60 10.50
CA GLU A 142 -16.33 -14.10 11.59
C GLU A 142 -15.60 -13.15 12.55
N SER A 143 -14.28 -13.09 12.50
CA SER A 143 -13.44 -12.16 13.28
C SER A 143 -13.14 -10.87 12.50
N GLY A 144 -13.65 -10.73 11.27
CA GLY A 144 -13.40 -9.57 10.42
C GLY A 144 -12.02 -9.59 9.76
N ILE A 145 -11.44 -10.75 9.50
CA ILE A 145 -10.16 -10.88 8.79
C ILE A 145 -10.45 -11.29 7.34
N VAL A 146 -9.94 -10.51 6.38
CA VAL A 146 -9.96 -10.88 4.97
C VAL A 146 -8.87 -11.92 4.74
N ARG A 147 -9.23 -13.13 4.33
CA ARG A 147 -8.32 -14.24 4.08
C ARG A 147 -8.34 -14.67 2.62
N ARG A 148 -7.16 -15.01 2.10
CA ARG A 148 -6.98 -15.68 0.82
C ARG A 148 -6.31 -17.02 1.05
N SER A 149 -6.95 -18.08 0.59
CA SER A 149 -6.49 -19.45 0.75
C SER A 149 -6.52 -20.20 -0.57
N LEU A 150 -5.65 -21.20 -0.68
CA LEU A 150 -5.63 -22.15 -1.78
C LEU A 150 -5.94 -23.55 -1.23
N TRP A 151 -6.84 -24.27 -1.89
CA TRP A 151 -6.99 -25.69 -1.63
C TRP A 151 -5.80 -26.43 -2.24
N GLN A 152 -5.04 -27.13 -1.40
CA GLN A 152 -3.92 -27.96 -1.82
C GLN A 152 -4.14 -29.36 -1.28
N GLU A 153 -4.28 -30.33 -2.18
CA GLU A 153 -4.50 -31.76 -1.90
C GLU A 153 -5.73 -32.01 -1.02
N THR A 154 -5.57 -31.91 0.30
CA THR A 154 -6.57 -32.26 1.32
C THR A 154 -6.92 -31.11 2.27
N ARG A 155 -6.29 -29.93 2.16
CA ARG A 155 -6.53 -28.83 3.09
C ARG A 155 -6.50 -27.44 2.44
N TRP A 156 -7.17 -26.50 3.09
CA TRP A 156 -6.98 -25.08 2.83
C TRP A 156 -5.64 -24.61 3.41
N VAL A 157 -4.83 -23.98 2.57
CA VAL A 157 -3.58 -23.33 2.97
C VAL A 157 -3.78 -21.83 2.86
N GLU A 158 -3.62 -21.10 3.97
CA GLU A 158 -3.66 -19.65 3.95
C GLU A 158 -2.41 -19.10 3.27
N TYR A 159 -2.62 -18.18 2.33
CA TYR A 159 -1.55 -17.50 1.61
C TYR A 159 -1.37 -16.05 2.08
N TRP A 160 -2.49 -15.39 2.41
CA TRP A 160 -2.48 -14.01 2.87
C TRP A 160 -3.71 -13.74 3.72
N SER A 161 -3.56 -12.89 4.73
CA SER A 161 -4.64 -12.35 5.53
C SER A 161 -4.43 -10.86 5.79
N SER A 162 -5.53 -10.11 5.90
CA SER A 162 -5.46 -8.69 6.29
C SER A 162 -4.96 -8.59 7.73
N SER A 163 -3.93 -7.78 7.94
CA SER A 163 -3.47 -7.43 9.28
C SER A 163 -4.41 -6.40 9.91
N LEU A 164 -4.87 -6.66 11.13
CA LEU A 164 -5.45 -5.67 12.03
C LEU A 164 -4.45 -5.29 13.12
N ALA A 165 -3.14 -5.35 12.80
CA ALA A 165 -2.10 -4.83 13.66
C ALA A 165 -2.30 -3.34 13.90
N LEU A 166 -1.55 -2.83 14.88
CA LEU A 166 -1.85 -1.55 15.49
C LEU A 166 -1.86 -0.38 14.51
N CYS A 167 -0.93 -0.31 13.54
CA CYS A 167 -0.94 0.75 12.51
C CYS A 167 -1.89 0.47 11.32
N ASP A 168 -2.51 -0.70 11.25
CA ASP A 168 -3.40 -1.06 10.14
C ASP A 168 -4.86 -0.67 10.45
N LYS A 169 -5.25 -0.70 11.72
CA LYS A 169 -6.60 -0.26 12.14
C LYS A 169 -6.86 1.17 11.66
N TYR A 170 -8.05 1.39 11.13
CA TYR A 170 -8.45 2.71 10.63
C TYR A 170 -8.38 3.75 11.74
N LEU A 171 -7.75 4.90 11.45
CA LEU A 171 -7.57 6.02 12.40
C LEU A 171 -6.80 5.64 13.68
N SER A 172 -5.81 4.76 13.57
CA SER A 172 -4.91 4.46 14.70
C SER A 172 -4.19 5.69 15.23
N CYS A 173 -3.81 6.57 14.31
CA CYS A 173 -3.32 7.91 14.58
C CYS A 173 -4.34 8.95 14.11
N GLY A 174 -4.40 10.07 14.82
CA GLY A 174 -5.37 11.13 14.58
C GLY A 174 -5.02 12.03 13.40
N PRO A 175 -5.80 13.09 13.19
CA PRO A 175 -5.59 14.03 12.10
C PRO A 175 -4.17 14.58 12.02
N ASN A 176 -3.67 14.69 10.78
CA ASN A 176 -2.37 15.24 10.41
C ASN A 176 -1.16 14.56 11.07
N SER A 177 -1.34 13.29 11.40
CA SER A 177 -0.29 12.40 11.89
C SER A 177 -0.29 11.09 11.09
N TYR A 178 0.77 10.31 11.25
CA TYR A 178 0.91 9.00 10.63
C TYR A 178 1.49 7.99 11.60
N CYS A 179 1.12 6.73 11.41
CA CYS A 179 1.60 5.64 12.25
C CYS A 179 2.99 5.17 11.80
N ASP A 180 3.93 5.08 12.74
CA ASP A 180 5.28 4.57 12.55
C ASP A 180 5.56 3.48 13.61
N PRO A 181 5.35 2.20 13.26
CA PRO A 181 5.53 1.10 14.21
C PRO A 181 7.00 0.83 14.55
N TYR A 182 7.94 1.53 13.89
CA TYR A 182 9.38 1.36 14.10
C TYR A 182 9.97 2.42 15.03
N ASN A 183 9.15 3.34 15.52
CA ASN A 183 9.59 4.38 16.43
C ASN A 183 9.33 4.00 17.89
N GLU A 184 10.39 3.57 18.57
CA GLU A 184 10.34 3.18 19.99
C GLU A 184 10.19 4.38 20.95
N VAL A 185 10.46 5.62 20.50
CA VAL A 185 10.67 6.77 21.40
C VAL A 185 9.42 7.64 21.62
N ASN A 186 8.61 7.90 20.58
CA ASN A 186 7.57 8.95 20.63
C ASN A 186 6.13 8.44 20.58
N PHE A 187 5.86 7.21 21.00
CA PHE A 187 4.59 6.53 20.70
C PHE A 187 4.41 6.35 19.18
N GLU A 188 3.52 5.44 18.81
CA GLU A 188 3.35 4.94 17.44
C GLU A 188 2.92 6.01 16.43
N CYS A 189 2.54 7.22 16.86
CA CYS A 189 2.06 8.30 16.00
C CYS A 189 3.07 9.45 15.91
N LYS A 190 3.40 9.84 14.67
CA LYS A 190 4.26 10.99 14.37
C LYS A 190 3.47 12.07 13.64
N CYS A 191 3.72 13.32 13.99
CA CYS A 191 3.19 14.44 13.22
C CYS A 191 3.86 14.53 11.86
N PHE A 192 3.08 14.95 10.86
CA PHE A 192 3.63 15.33 9.57
C PHE A 192 4.57 16.55 9.69
N PRO A 193 5.52 16.72 8.75
CA PRO A 193 6.35 17.93 8.68
C PRO A 193 5.50 19.22 8.71
N GLY A 194 5.85 20.16 9.58
CA GLY A 194 5.10 21.42 9.77
C GLY A 194 3.87 21.31 10.68
N PHE A 195 3.73 20.19 11.40
CA PHE A 195 2.68 19.97 12.39
C PHE A 195 3.30 19.65 13.77
N GLU A 196 2.62 20.10 14.82
CA GLU A 196 2.98 19.87 16.21
C GLU A 196 1.92 19.03 16.93
N PRO A 197 2.30 18.26 17.97
CA PRO A 197 1.35 17.46 18.73
C PRO A 197 0.30 18.32 19.43
N LYS A 198 -0.98 18.07 19.16
CA LYS A 198 -2.10 18.58 19.96
C LYS A 198 -2.46 17.62 21.09
N SER A 199 -2.31 16.32 20.84
CA SER A 199 -2.53 15.25 21.79
C SER A 199 -1.49 14.14 21.54
N SER A 200 -1.61 13.01 22.23
CA SER A 200 -0.75 11.85 21.97
C SER A 200 -0.91 11.25 20.58
N ARG A 201 -1.99 11.56 19.86
CA ARG A 201 -2.30 11.00 18.54
C ARG A 201 -2.64 12.04 17.47
N ASP A 202 -3.03 13.25 17.86
CA ASP A 202 -3.49 14.27 16.93
C ASP A 202 -2.43 15.35 16.77
N CYS A 203 -2.31 15.88 15.56
CA CYS A 203 -1.42 16.99 15.28
C CYS A 203 -2.17 18.16 14.67
N VAL A 204 -1.69 19.36 14.98
CA VAL A 204 -2.19 20.62 14.41
C VAL A 204 -1.07 21.35 13.73
N ARG A 205 -1.42 22.22 12.78
CA ARG A 205 -0.43 23.04 12.10
C ARG A 205 0.27 23.94 13.11
N GLU A 206 1.59 23.99 12.99
CA GLU A 206 2.41 24.85 13.81
C GLU A 206 2.08 26.32 13.52
N LYS A 207 1.82 27.12 14.56
CA LYS A 207 1.51 28.55 14.40
C LYS A 207 2.78 29.39 14.31
N GLN A 208 3.55 29.22 13.24
CA GLN A 208 4.75 30.04 13.00
C GLN A 208 4.47 31.41 12.36
N GLY A 209 3.20 31.73 12.06
CA GLY A 209 2.80 33.04 11.51
C GLY A 209 3.17 33.27 10.04
N VAL A 210 3.75 32.28 9.36
CA VAL A 210 4.10 32.33 7.94
C VAL A 210 2.97 31.68 7.12
N SER A 211 2.41 32.44 6.18
CA SER A 211 1.44 31.91 5.22
C SER A 211 2.06 30.77 4.42
N MET A 212 1.32 29.69 4.18
CA MET A 212 1.72 28.64 3.22
C MET A 212 1.13 28.88 1.83
N CYS A 213 0.65 30.08 1.55
CA CYS A 213 0.20 30.45 0.22
C CYS A 213 0.93 31.69 -0.26
N ASN A 214 1.62 31.55 -1.40
CA ASN A 214 2.36 32.59 -2.10
C ASN A 214 3.43 33.28 -1.25
N ASN A 215 4.09 32.54 -0.36
CA ASN A 215 5.07 33.08 0.60
C ASN A 215 6.30 32.18 0.76
N GLY A 216 6.74 31.55 -0.34
CA GLY A 216 7.93 30.68 -0.37
C GLY A 216 7.69 29.29 0.21
N GLU A 217 6.43 28.86 0.33
CA GLU A 217 6.07 27.50 0.68
C GLU A 217 6.61 26.47 -0.33
N GLY A 218 6.60 25.22 0.08
CA GLY A 218 6.93 24.11 -0.80
C GLY A 218 6.51 22.79 -0.17
N PHE A 219 7.18 21.71 -0.58
CA PHE A 219 6.81 20.38 -0.14
C PHE A 219 7.98 19.61 0.47
N VAL A 220 7.66 18.88 1.53
CA VAL A 220 8.54 17.87 2.10
C VAL A 220 8.09 16.50 1.63
N LYS A 221 9.03 15.75 1.05
CA LYS A 221 8.83 14.36 0.62
C LYS A 221 8.92 13.42 1.82
N LEU A 222 7.89 12.59 2.00
CA LEU A 222 7.85 11.42 2.86
C LEU A 222 7.80 10.18 1.97
N ALA A 223 8.84 9.34 2.05
CA ALA A 223 8.89 8.09 1.29
C ALA A 223 8.19 6.96 2.05
N ASN A 224 7.87 5.87 1.34
CA ASN A 224 7.39 4.62 1.93
C ASN A 224 6.06 4.72 2.69
N MET A 225 5.18 5.59 2.22
CA MET A 225 3.91 5.88 2.90
C MET A 225 2.76 5.02 2.35
N LYS A 226 1.90 4.54 3.25
CA LYS A 226 0.47 4.36 2.94
C LYS A 226 -0.13 5.75 2.86
N LEU A 227 -0.54 6.17 1.66
CA LEU A 227 -1.16 7.48 1.46
C LEU A 227 -2.40 7.64 2.35
N PRO A 228 -2.73 8.86 2.83
CA PRO A 228 -3.93 9.11 3.62
C PRO A 228 -5.22 8.62 2.93
N ASP A 229 -6.31 8.57 3.69
CA ASP A 229 -7.64 8.28 3.15
C ASP A 229 -7.94 9.18 1.93
N THR A 230 -8.25 8.55 0.79
CA THR A 230 -8.50 9.25 -0.48
C THR A 230 -9.96 9.60 -0.70
N SER A 231 -10.85 9.43 0.28
CA SER A 231 -12.28 9.80 0.18
C SER A 231 -12.49 11.30 -0.08
N ILE A 232 -11.60 12.14 0.45
CA ILE A 232 -11.58 13.60 0.23
C ILE A 232 -10.53 14.04 -0.81
N ALA A 233 -9.80 13.09 -1.40
CA ALA A 233 -8.77 13.42 -2.37
C ALA A 233 -9.38 13.74 -3.74
N HIS A 234 -8.82 14.73 -4.42
CA HIS A 234 -9.12 15.00 -5.82
C HIS A 234 -8.10 14.29 -6.71
N VAL A 235 -8.60 13.54 -7.69
CA VAL A 235 -7.79 12.80 -8.66
C VAL A 235 -7.80 13.49 -10.02
N ASP A 236 -6.65 13.50 -10.67
CA ASP A 236 -6.48 13.93 -12.07
C ASP A 236 -5.42 13.06 -12.74
N MET A 237 -5.86 12.07 -13.51
CA MET A 237 -4.97 11.09 -14.15
C MET A 237 -4.17 11.68 -15.33
N SER A 238 -4.52 12.89 -15.79
CA SER A 238 -3.86 13.51 -16.94
C SER A 238 -2.55 14.22 -16.59
N LEU A 239 -2.34 14.50 -15.30
CA LEU A 239 -1.22 15.32 -14.84
C LEU A 239 0.03 14.50 -14.55
N SER A 240 1.17 15.06 -14.93
CA SER A 240 2.47 14.66 -14.42
C SER A 240 2.66 15.08 -12.96
N MET A 241 3.68 14.54 -12.30
CA MET A 241 4.03 14.93 -10.93
C MET A 241 4.43 16.41 -10.81
N ILE A 242 5.07 16.98 -11.83
CA ILE A 242 5.45 18.40 -11.85
C ILE A 242 4.20 19.29 -11.92
N GLU A 243 3.25 18.93 -12.80
CA GLU A 243 1.98 19.65 -12.91
C GLU A 243 1.12 19.47 -11.66
N CYS A 244 1.18 18.31 -11.01
CA CYS A 244 0.50 18.04 -9.75
C CYS A 244 1.00 18.96 -8.63
N GLU A 245 2.33 19.12 -8.51
CA GLU A 245 2.96 20.05 -7.57
C GLU A 245 2.48 21.49 -7.83
N GLN A 246 2.53 21.94 -9.09
CA GLN A 246 2.08 23.28 -9.47
C GLN A 246 0.59 23.51 -9.20
N LYS A 247 -0.26 22.51 -9.48
CA LYS A 247 -1.70 22.55 -9.20
C LYS A 247 -1.96 22.69 -7.70
N CYS A 248 -1.21 21.95 -6.87
CA CYS A 248 -1.32 22.05 -5.42
C CYS A 248 -0.82 23.41 -4.91
N LEU A 249 0.30 23.95 -5.42
CA LEU A 249 0.80 25.27 -5.03
C LEU A 249 -0.21 26.38 -5.32
N ARG A 250 -0.81 26.37 -6.51
CA ARG A 250 -1.82 27.37 -6.93
C ARG A 250 -3.08 27.35 -6.08
N ASN A 251 -3.39 26.23 -5.43
CA ASN A 251 -4.54 26.12 -4.53
C ASN A 251 -4.09 26.26 -3.07
N CYS A 252 -4.34 27.42 -2.44
CA CYS A 252 -3.94 27.67 -1.05
C CYS A 252 -4.50 26.66 -0.03
N SER A 253 -5.60 25.98 -0.35
CA SER A 253 -6.21 24.95 0.52
C SER A 253 -5.59 23.57 0.35
N CYS A 254 -4.74 23.37 -0.67
CA CYS A 254 -4.06 22.10 -0.88
C CYS A 254 -3.02 21.84 0.21
N MET A 255 -3.14 20.68 0.85
CA MET A 255 -2.33 20.26 1.99
C MET A 255 -1.19 19.34 1.59
N ALA A 256 -1.42 18.51 0.58
CA ALA A 256 -0.46 17.51 0.12
C ALA A 256 -0.83 17.00 -1.28
N TYR A 257 0.15 16.37 -1.94
CA TYR A 257 -0.07 15.64 -3.19
C TYR A 257 0.75 14.33 -3.26
N ALA A 258 0.35 13.46 -4.18
CA ALA A 258 1.06 12.22 -4.50
C ALA A 258 0.71 11.75 -5.92
N SER A 259 1.48 10.77 -6.42
CA SER A 259 1.11 10.05 -7.63
C SER A 259 -0.12 9.18 -7.38
N ALA A 260 -1.09 9.20 -8.30
CA ALA A 260 -2.24 8.31 -8.24
C ALA A 260 -1.87 6.85 -8.54
N ASN A 261 -0.90 6.65 -9.44
CA ASN A 261 -0.43 5.36 -9.91
C ASN A 261 1.10 5.32 -9.88
N GLU A 262 1.70 4.28 -9.29
CA GLU A 262 3.16 4.09 -9.18
C GLU A 262 3.80 3.48 -10.45
N SER A 263 2.99 2.95 -11.37
CA SER A 263 3.48 2.39 -12.63
C SER A 263 4.23 3.44 -13.45
N GLU A 264 5.22 2.97 -14.21
CA GLU A 264 5.99 3.80 -15.16
C GLU A 264 6.67 5.04 -14.53
N GLY A 265 6.97 5.00 -13.22
CA GLY A 265 7.64 6.08 -12.52
C GLY A 265 6.71 7.16 -11.95
N GLY A 266 5.40 6.96 -12.01
CA GLY A 266 4.40 7.84 -11.41
C GLY A 266 3.52 8.53 -12.46
N ILE A 267 2.23 8.17 -12.50
CA ILE A 267 1.23 8.79 -13.39
C ILE A 267 0.01 9.23 -12.58
N GLY A 268 -0.50 10.41 -12.94
CA GLY A 268 -1.68 10.99 -12.35
C GLY A 268 -1.41 11.66 -11.00
N CYS A 269 -2.35 12.48 -10.59
CA CYS A 269 -2.22 13.38 -9.47
C CYS A 269 -3.33 13.13 -8.45
N LEU A 270 -2.96 12.91 -7.19
CA LEU A 270 -3.85 12.99 -6.03
C LEU A 270 -3.51 14.24 -5.24
N THR A 271 -4.53 15.03 -4.87
CA THR A 271 -4.38 16.19 -3.99
C THR A 271 -5.38 16.14 -2.86
N TRP A 272 -4.95 16.57 -1.67
CA TRP A 272 -5.80 16.61 -0.47
C TRP A 272 -6.09 18.04 -0.05
N GLN A 273 -7.34 18.30 0.35
CA GLN A 273 -7.79 19.54 0.96
C GLN A 273 -8.46 19.18 2.30
N GLY A 274 -7.90 19.65 3.42
CA GLY A 274 -8.35 19.29 4.77
C GLY A 274 -7.44 18.29 5.48
N ASP A 275 -7.94 17.72 6.57
CA ASP A 275 -7.16 16.87 7.47
C ASP A 275 -6.73 15.56 6.80
N LEU A 276 -5.44 15.24 6.96
CA LEU A 276 -4.86 14.00 6.47
C LEU A 276 -5.01 12.91 7.54
N VAL A 277 -5.64 11.79 7.19
CA VAL A 277 -5.97 10.72 8.14
C VAL A 277 -5.61 9.34 7.61
N ASP A 278 -5.46 8.36 8.51
CA ASP A 278 -5.18 6.95 8.18
C ASP A 278 -3.92 6.73 7.33
N ALA A 279 -2.87 7.49 7.61
CA ALA A 279 -1.55 7.31 7.01
C ALA A 279 -0.64 6.48 7.92
N ARG A 280 0.28 5.75 7.30
CA ARG A 280 1.36 5.04 8.01
C ARG A 280 2.61 4.96 7.15
N THR A 281 3.74 4.67 7.78
CA THR A 281 4.98 4.31 7.07
C THR A 281 5.19 2.80 7.02
N TYR A 282 6.02 2.40 6.08
CA TYR A 282 6.57 1.06 5.92
C TYR A 282 8.11 1.18 5.83
N PRO A 283 8.85 0.08 6.06
CA PRO A 283 10.30 0.14 6.09
C PRO A 283 10.87 0.31 4.67
N ASP A 284 10.33 -0.44 3.69
CA ASP A 284 10.94 -0.55 2.35
C ASP A 284 9.93 -0.40 1.19
N LEU A 285 8.64 -0.33 1.47
CA LEU A 285 7.56 -0.33 0.46
C LEU A 285 6.61 0.87 0.68
N GLY A 286 5.67 1.12 -0.23
CA GLY A 286 4.77 2.28 -0.16
C GLY A 286 5.14 3.40 -1.15
N GLN A 287 4.41 4.50 -1.07
CA GLN A 287 4.43 5.59 -2.03
C GLN A 287 5.15 6.83 -1.49
N ASP A 288 5.66 7.64 -2.41
CA ASP A 288 6.11 8.99 -2.10
C ASP A 288 4.91 9.92 -1.88
N PHE A 289 4.91 10.61 -0.74
CA PHE A 289 3.88 11.56 -0.34
C PHE A 289 4.50 12.93 -0.07
N TYR A 290 3.92 13.99 -0.62
CA TYR A 290 4.50 15.34 -0.59
C TYR A 290 3.59 16.27 0.21
N ILE A 291 4.03 16.67 1.40
CA ILE A 291 3.26 17.52 2.30
C ILE A 291 3.68 18.97 2.17
N ARG A 292 2.69 19.86 2.05
CA ARG A 292 2.90 21.31 1.96
C ARG A 292 3.29 21.87 3.31
N VAL A 293 4.40 22.60 3.32
CA VAL A 293 4.97 23.26 4.50
C VAL A 293 5.34 24.70 4.18
N ASP A 294 5.44 25.54 5.20
CA ASP A 294 5.94 26.91 5.04
C ASP A 294 7.44 26.95 4.70
N ALA A 295 7.91 28.14 4.34
CA ALA A 295 9.30 28.38 3.94
C ALA A 295 10.32 28.05 5.05
N ILE A 296 9.96 28.21 6.33
CA ILE A 296 10.86 27.97 7.47
C ILE A 296 11.09 26.47 7.60
N VAL A 297 10.01 25.69 7.68
CA VAL A 297 10.07 24.23 7.76
C VAL A 297 10.76 23.67 6.52
N LEU A 298 10.45 24.19 5.32
CA LEU A 298 11.10 23.78 4.08
C LEU A 298 12.62 23.96 4.14
N ALA A 299 13.11 25.12 4.61
CA ALA A 299 14.53 25.40 4.76
C ALA A 299 15.22 24.48 5.79
N GLN A 300 14.54 24.15 6.90
CA GLN A 300 15.04 23.21 7.90
C GLN A 300 15.26 21.82 7.31
N TYR A 301 14.30 21.31 6.53
CA TYR A 301 14.41 20.01 5.87
C TYR A 301 15.49 20.00 4.79
N ALA A 302 15.62 21.08 3.99
CA ALA A 302 16.69 21.21 3.01
C ALA A 302 18.08 21.14 3.68
N LYS A 303 18.28 21.83 4.80
CA LYS A 303 19.53 21.80 5.58
C LYS A 303 19.84 20.41 6.12
N LYS A 304 18.84 19.71 6.67
CA LYS A 304 18.98 18.35 7.21
C LYS A 304 19.38 17.36 6.12
N ASN A 305 18.75 17.45 4.95
CA ASN A 305 19.07 16.60 3.80
C ASN A 305 20.49 16.87 3.28
N GLY A 306 20.88 18.14 3.16
CA GLY A 306 22.23 18.52 2.76
C GLY A 306 23.31 17.99 3.72
N LEU A 307 23.07 18.03 5.03
CA LEU A 307 23.99 17.46 6.02
C LEU A 307 24.11 15.94 5.89
N THR A 308 22.98 15.26 5.66
CA THR A 308 22.94 13.80 5.47
C THR A 308 23.69 13.37 4.20
N GLN A 309 23.50 14.11 3.11
CA GLN A 309 24.22 13.88 1.85
C GLN A 309 25.73 14.08 2.00
N LYS A 310 26.16 15.13 2.72
CA LYS A 310 27.59 15.35 3.05
C LYS A 310 28.17 14.19 3.87
N LYS A 311 27.46 13.70 4.89
CA LYS A 311 27.90 12.54 5.69
C LYS A 311 28.03 11.27 4.84
N ARG A 312 27.05 11.00 3.96
CA ARG A 312 27.09 9.85 3.04
C ARG A 312 28.25 9.94 2.05
N MET A 313 28.49 11.13 1.47
CA MET A 313 29.65 11.40 0.61
C MET A 313 30.98 11.13 1.33
N LEU A 314 31.14 11.62 2.56
CA LEU A 314 32.33 11.39 3.37
C LEU A 314 32.53 9.91 3.69
N ALA A 315 31.45 9.18 4.01
CA ALA A 315 31.52 7.74 4.25
C ALA A 315 31.94 6.96 3.00
N ILE A 316 31.39 7.29 1.82
CA ILE A 316 31.78 6.68 0.55
C ILE A 316 33.26 6.96 0.23
N LEU A 317 33.72 8.21 0.43
CA LEU A 317 35.13 8.55 0.25
C LEU A 317 36.03 7.74 1.19
N GLY A 318 35.64 7.61 2.47
CA GLY A 318 36.39 6.84 3.46
C GLY A 318 36.53 5.37 3.07
N VAL A 319 35.44 4.74 2.61
CA VAL A 319 35.46 3.34 2.15
C VAL A 319 36.34 3.18 0.91
N SER A 320 36.22 4.07 -0.07
CA SER A 320 37.04 4.04 -1.29
C SER A 320 38.54 4.16 -0.99
N VAL A 321 38.91 5.05 -0.06
CA VAL A 321 40.30 5.22 0.38
C VAL A 321 40.79 3.97 1.12
N ALA A 322 39.99 3.38 2.01
CA ALA A 322 40.34 2.16 2.71
C ALA A 322 40.58 0.96 1.76
N ILE A 323 39.72 0.80 0.75
CA ILE A 323 39.88 -0.24 -0.28
C ILE A 323 41.17 0.00 -1.10
N MET A 324 41.44 1.25 -1.48
CA MET A 324 42.69 1.60 -2.17
C MET A 324 43.93 1.24 -1.35
N PHE A 325 43.95 1.54 -0.05
CA PHE A 325 45.06 1.14 0.82
C PHE A 325 45.19 -0.38 0.93
N LEU A 326 44.08 -1.10 1.08
CA LEU A 326 44.08 -2.58 1.14
C LEU A 326 44.62 -3.23 -0.14
N LEU A 327 44.42 -2.63 -1.31
CA LEU A 327 44.90 -3.17 -2.58
C LEU A 327 46.33 -2.72 -2.91
N VAL A 328 46.67 -1.47 -2.66
CA VAL A 328 47.96 -0.89 -3.08
C VAL A 328 49.08 -1.22 -2.12
N VAL A 329 48.84 -1.21 -0.80
CA VAL A 329 49.90 -1.45 0.20
C VAL A 329 50.52 -2.84 0.08
N PRO A 330 49.76 -3.95 -0.09
CA PRO A 330 50.35 -5.27 -0.27
C PRO A 330 51.14 -5.37 -1.58
N VAL A 331 50.63 -4.77 -2.66
CA VAL A 331 51.30 -4.77 -3.97
C VAL A 331 52.64 -4.04 -3.88
N VAL A 332 52.65 -2.83 -3.32
CA VAL A 332 53.88 -2.05 -3.10
C VAL A 332 54.84 -2.79 -2.17
N TYR A 333 54.35 -3.39 -1.09
CA TYR A 333 55.15 -4.20 -0.17
C TYR A 333 55.79 -5.40 -0.89
N CYS A 334 55.05 -6.11 -1.74
CA CYS A 334 55.57 -7.20 -2.57
C CYS A 334 56.64 -6.72 -3.57
N PHE A 335 56.45 -5.55 -4.19
CA PHE A 335 57.44 -4.99 -5.12
C PHE A 335 58.74 -4.57 -4.40
N VAL A 336 58.64 -3.95 -3.22
CA VAL A 336 59.81 -3.51 -2.44
C VAL A 336 60.61 -4.71 -1.92
N THR A 337 59.93 -5.74 -1.42
CA THR A 337 60.58 -6.97 -0.94
C THR A 337 61.25 -7.76 -2.07
N LYS A 338 60.66 -7.80 -3.27
CA LYS A 338 61.31 -8.39 -4.46
C LYS A 338 62.56 -7.60 -4.90
N LYS A 339 62.53 -6.27 -4.87
CA LYS A 339 63.71 -5.44 -5.21
C LYS A 339 64.87 -5.60 -4.23
N LYS A 340 64.61 -5.83 -2.94
CA LYS A 340 65.67 -6.10 -1.94
C LYS A 340 66.36 -7.44 -2.17
N LYS A 341 65.62 -8.48 -2.58
CA LYS A 341 66.18 -9.80 -2.89
C LYS A 341 66.97 -9.87 -4.21
N GLY A 342 66.76 -8.92 -5.13
CA GLY A 342 67.49 -8.84 -6.40
C GLY A 342 68.74 -7.95 -6.37
N LYS A 343 69.12 -7.39 -5.21
CA LYS A 343 70.35 -6.59 -5.02
C LYS A 343 71.45 -7.33 -4.23
N GLU A 344 71.20 -8.58 -3.85
CA GLU A 344 72.21 -9.51 -3.32
C GLU A 344 72.54 -10.55 -4.40
N ILE A 345 73.29 -10.14 -5.44
CA ILE A 345 74.11 -11.01 -6.30
C ILE A 345 75.40 -10.26 -6.60
#